data_AF-A0A9P9Q9W5-F1
#
_entry.id   AF-A0A9P9Q9W5-F1
#
_cell.length_a   1.000
_cell.length_b   1.000
_cell.length_c   1.000
_cell.angle_alpha   90.00
_cell.angle_beta   90.00
_cell.angle_gamma   90.00
#
_symmetry.space_group_name_H-M   'P 1'
#
loop_
_entity.id
_entity.type
_entity.pdbx_description
1 polymer ?
#
loop_
_entity_poly.entity_id
_entity_poly.type
_entity_poly.pdbx_seq_one_letter_code
_entity_poly.pdbx_strand_id
1 'polypeptide(L)'
;MSTTSTWGAPRRDGNAPELMPIGTNNKYHSYDAVSDRLMSFKLPYFTVKVAQFDPRAVNFDKVGILYQLSDHYYTFCETIGPQSAIPTIRRAWVPRHTVGTYLIQEWLSLPKVHVGRHGRGAPLNEGSWNVHSAVIQRMRLACLITAQEVEAHALKRKEKTGQEVDLHTYVPVLEAQLARILDAMSGTMKIQESNQAKVANQFMEEFMVFDV
;
A
#
# COMPACT_ATOMS: atom_id res chain seq x y z
N MET A 1 69.71 -12.27 39.06
CA MET A 1 69.83 -12.93 37.75
C MET A 1 68.55 -12.57 36.97
N SER A 2 68.35 -11.39 36.40
CA SER A 2 69.16 -10.55 35.49
C SER A 2 69.51 -11.24 34.18
N THR A 3 68.68 -11.02 33.15
CA THR A 3 69.03 -10.42 31.85
C THR A 3 67.72 -9.98 31.14
N THR A 4 67.41 -8.67 31.07
CA THR A 4 67.55 -7.74 29.91
C THR A 4 66.76 -8.17 28.65
N SER A 5 65.62 -7.54 28.34
CA SER A 5 65.44 -6.28 27.58
C SER A 5 65.91 -6.35 26.13
N THR A 6 65.00 -6.20 25.16
CA THR A 6 64.99 -5.00 24.29
C THR A 6 63.73 -4.87 23.44
N TRP A 7 63.23 -3.63 23.42
CA TRP A 7 62.28 -3.06 22.48
C TRP A 7 62.81 -3.07 21.04
N GLY A 8 61.92 -3.24 20.07
CA GLY A 8 62.24 -3.10 18.65
C GLY A 8 61.01 -2.87 17.78
N ALA A 9 60.58 -1.61 17.70
CA ALA A 9 59.92 -1.07 16.50
C ALA A 9 60.79 0.11 16.01
N PRO A 10 60.68 0.59 14.76
CA PRO A 10 60.22 -0.02 13.52
C PRO A 10 61.33 0.06 12.42
N ARG A 11 61.27 -0.77 11.37
CA ARG A 11 61.97 -0.44 10.11
C ARG A 11 60.97 -0.38 8.96
N ARG A 12 60.80 0.86 8.50
CA ARG A 12 60.28 1.25 7.18
C ARG A 12 61.25 0.72 6.13
N ASP A 13 60.73 -0.14 5.26
CA ASP A 13 61.07 -0.25 3.84
C ASP A 13 59.73 -0.74 3.23
N GLY A 14 58.94 0.12 2.60
CA GLY A 14 59.29 0.75 1.34
C GLY A 14 58.56 0.01 0.21
N ASN A 15 57.23 -0.04 0.29
CA ASN A 15 56.30 -0.23 -0.83
C ASN A 15 54.89 0.03 -0.30
N ALA A 16 54.57 1.31 -0.11
CA ALA A 16 53.20 1.74 0.03
C ALA A 16 52.46 1.44 -1.29
N PRO A 17 51.24 0.90 -1.27
CA PRO A 17 50.42 0.88 -2.47
C PRO A 17 50.16 2.33 -2.86
N GLU A 18 50.64 2.68 -4.06
CA GLU A 18 50.47 3.98 -4.68
C GLU A 18 48.97 4.31 -4.71
N LEU A 19 48.58 5.34 -3.94
CA LEU A 19 47.27 5.96 -4.03
C LEU A 19 47.18 6.62 -5.40
N MET A 20 46.59 5.90 -6.35
CA MET A 20 46.28 6.45 -7.66
C MET A 20 45.30 7.62 -7.50
N PRO A 21 45.48 8.69 -8.29
CA PRO A 21 44.65 9.89 -8.20
C PRO A 21 43.19 9.52 -8.46
N ILE A 22 42.30 10.06 -7.61
CA ILE A 22 40.86 10.05 -7.80
C ILE A 22 40.58 10.89 -9.05
N GLY A 23 40.70 10.25 -10.21
CA GLY A 23 40.19 10.73 -11.47
C GLY A 23 38.68 10.72 -11.38
N THR A 24 38.10 11.91 -11.41
CA THR A 24 36.68 12.16 -11.64
C THR A 24 36.24 11.47 -12.93
N ASN A 25 35.75 10.24 -12.81
CA ASN A 25 34.98 9.58 -13.84
C ASN A 25 33.79 8.90 -13.17
N ASN A 26 32.77 9.72 -12.95
CA ASN A 26 31.44 9.31 -12.54
C ASN A 26 30.78 8.54 -13.70
N LYS A 27 31.29 7.34 -13.99
CA LYS A 27 30.58 6.36 -14.82
C LYS A 27 29.51 5.76 -13.93
N TYR A 28 28.33 6.38 -13.99
CA TYR A 28 27.06 5.76 -13.64
C TYR A 28 26.94 4.45 -14.43
N HIS A 29 27.47 3.37 -13.86
CA HIS A 29 27.28 2.03 -14.38
C HIS A 29 25.85 1.60 -14.05
N SER A 30 24.96 1.88 -15.01
CA SER A 30 23.74 1.16 -15.34
C SER A 30 22.95 0.54 -14.19
N TYR A 31 22.29 1.38 -13.38
CA TYR A 31 21.04 0.96 -12.75
C TYR A 31 19.93 0.75 -13.81
N ASP A 32 20.09 1.31 -15.01
CA ASP A 32 19.11 1.21 -16.09
C ASP A 32 18.98 -0.21 -16.67
N ALA A 33 20.05 -1.01 -16.74
CA ALA A 33 19.97 -2.36 -17.33
C ALA A 33 19.27 -3.39 -16.41
N VAL A 34 19.36 -3.19 -15.09
CA VAL A 34 18.62 -4.02 -14.11
C VAL A 34 17.18 -3.50 -13.96
N SER A 35 16.98 -2.18 -14.05
CA SER A 35 15.66 -1.55 -14.12
C SER A 35 14.88 -2.00 -15.36
N ASP A 36 15.51 -2.09 -16.54
CA ASP A 36 14.86 -2.53 -17.78
C ASP A 36 14.51 -4.03 -17.78
N ARG A 37 15.33 -4.87 -17.13
CA ARG A 37 14.96 -6.28 -16.91
C ARG A 37 13.81 -6.44 -15.91
N LEU A 38 13.71 -5.59 -14.90
CA LEU A 38 12.58 -5.58 -13.95
C LEU A 38 11.32 -4.93 -14.54
N MET A 39 11.45 -3.97 -15.46
CA MET A 39 10.36 -3.37 -16.25
C MET A 39 9.70 -4.36 -17.22
N SER A 40 10.38 -5.48 -17.52
CA SER A 40 9.82 -6.59 -18.32
C SER A 40 8.91 -7.52 -17.50
N PHE A 41 9.05 -7.52 -16.16
CA PHE A 41 8.06 -8.10 -15.25
C PHE A 41 6.96 -7.08 -14.96
N LYS A 42 6.20 -6.72 -16.00
CA LYS A 42 4.84 -6.25 -15.77
C LYS A 42 4.06 -7.43 -15.21
N LEU A 43 4.04 -7.58 -13.89
CA LEU A 43 2.94 -8.25 -13.20
C LEU A 43 1.86 -7.19 -13.05
N PRO A 44 0.96 -7.01 -14.04
CA PRO A 44 -0.10 -6.05 -13.85
C PRO A 44 -0.90 -6.52 -12.62
N TYR A 45 -1.11 -5.60 -11.69
CA TYR A 45 -1.89 -5.80 -10.47
C TYR A 45 -3.32 -6.30 -10.76
N PHE A 46 -3.72 -6.24 -12.04
CA PHE A 46 -4.87 -6.89 -12.62
C PHE A 46 -4.42 -7.62 -13.90
N THR A 47 -4.79 -8.88 -14.07
CA THR A 47 -4.43 -9.65 -15.29
C THR A 47 -5.23 -9.21 -16.52
N VAL A 48 -6.26 -8.38 -16.32
CA VAL A 48 -7.12 -7.85 -17.37
C VAL A 48 -6.74 -6.40 -17.69
N LYS A 49 -6.63 -6.08 -18.99
CA LYS A 49 -6.62 -4.68 -19.46
C LYS A 49 -8.00 -4.08 -19.17
N VAL A 50 -8.18 -3.54 -17.96
CA VAL A 50 -9.32 -2.67 -17.68
C VAL A 50 -9.06 -1.39 -18.47
N ALA A 51 -9.72 -1.25 -19.62
CA ALA A 51 -9.70 0.00 -20.39
C ALA A 51 -9.98 1.14 -19.41
N GLN A 52 -9.09 2.14 -19.32
CA GLN A 52 -9.02 3.25 -18.36
C GLN A 52 -8.01 3.14 -17.20
N PHE A 53 -7.20 2.09 -17.10
CA PHE A 53 -6.07 2.07 -16.16
C PHE A 53 -4.76 2.46 -16.86
N ASP A 54 -4.27 3.68 -16.62
CA ASP A 54 -2.88 4.04 -16.92
C ASP A 54 -1.99 3.65 -15.73
N PRO A 55 -1.09 2.66 -15.87
CA PRO A 55 -0.20 2.23 -14.79
C PRO A 55 0.72 3.34 -14.26
N ARG A 56 0.97 4.40 -15.04
CA ARG A 56 1.81 5.54 -14.62
C ARG A 56 1.07 6.54 -13.75
N ALA A 57 -0.26 6.51 -13.75
CA ALA A 57 -1.12 7.39 -12.95
C ALA A 57 -1.66 6.70 -11.68
N VAL A 58 -1.26 5.45 -11.43
CA VAL A 58 -1.66 4.67 -10.26
C VAL A 58 -0.66 4.91 -9.14
N ASN A 59 -1.14 5.40 -8.00
CA ASN A 59 -0.36 5.40 -6.78
C ASN A 59 -0.40 3.99 -6.17
N PHE A 60 0.71 3.26 -6.26
CA PHE A 60 0.83 1.90 -5.73
C PHE A 60 0.73 1.82 -4.20
N ASP A 61 0.93 2.93 -3.48
CA ASP A 61 0.68 3.03 -2.04
C ASP A 61 -0.82 3.14 -1.71
N LYS A 62 -1.67 3.28 -2.74
CA LYS A 62 -3.12 3.49 -2.65
C LYS A 62 -3.90 2.58 -3.61
N VAL A 63 -3.40 1.35 -3.80
CA VAL A 63 -4.10 0.24 -4.45
C VAL A 63 -4.06 -0.98 -3.54
N GLY A 64 -5.16 -1.73 -3.45
CA GLY A 64 -5.16 -2.93 -2.61
C GLY A 64 -6.45 -3.73 -2.59
N ILE A 65 -6.35 -4.96 -2.10
CA ILE A 65 -7.51 -5.75 -1.66
C ILE A 65 -7.89 -5.28 -0.26
N LEU A 66 -9.17 -4.95 -0.08
CA LEU A 66 -9.73 -4.47 1.19
C LEU A 66 -10.50 -5.55 1.93
N TYR A 67 -11.15 -6.44 1.18
CA TYR A 67 -12.02 -7.48 1.72
C TYR A 67 -12.13 -8.65 0.75
N GLN A 68 -12.43 -9.85 1.24
CA GLN A 68 -12.71 -11.03 0.41
C GLN A 68 -14.09 -11.56 0.72
N LEU A 69 -14.84 -11.91 -0.32
CA LEU A 69 -16.11 -12.63 -0.22
C LEU A 69 -16.12 -13.79 -1.21
N SER A 70 -16.13 -15.02 -0.70
CA SER A 70 -16.01 -16.22 -1.53
C SER A 70 -14.76 -16.16 -2.43
N ASP A 71 -14.93 -16.30 -3.74
CA ASP A 71 -13.86 -16.19 -4.76
C ASP A 71 -13.69 -14.78 -5.36
N HIS A 72 -14.23 -13.76 -4.69
CA HIS A 72 -14.11 -12.37 -5.12
C HIS A 72 -13.34 -11.54 -4.10
N TYR A 73 -12.58 -10.58 -4.60
CA TYR A 73 -11.91 -9.57 -3.81
C TYR A 73 -12.56 -8.21 -4.02
N TYR A 74 -12.85 -7.53 -2.93
CA TYR A 74 -13.19 -6.11 -2.99
C TYR A 74 -11.88 -5.34 -3.08
N THR A 75 -11.66 -4.72 -4.23
CA THR A 75 -10.44 -3.99 -4.54
C THR A 75 -10.73 -2.50 -4.61
N PHE A 76 -9.71 -1.70 -4.31
CA PHE A 76 -9.74 -0.28 -4.55
C PHE A 76 -8.44 0.20 -5.21
N CYS A 77 -8.53 1.32 -5.91
CA CYS A 77 -7.41 2.03 -6.48
C CYS A 77 -7.70 3.53 -6.50
N GLU A 78 -6.74 4.34 -6.08
CA GLU A 78 -6.76 5.77 -6.38
C GLU A 78 -6.24 5.99 -7.81
N THR A 79 -7.01 6.71 -8.61
CA THR A 79 -6.67 7.08 -9.99
C THR A 79 -6.89 8.57 -10.20
N ILE A 80 -6.00 9.22 -10.94
CA ILE A 80 -6.20 10.61 -11.37
C ILE A 80 -7.21 10.60 -12.52
N GLY A 81 -8.27 11.40 -12.40
CA GLY A 81 -9.27 11.51 -13.45
C GLY A 81 -8.68 12.16 -14.71
N PRO A 82 -9.07 11.73 -15.93
CA PRO A 82 -8.58 12.37 -17.15
C PRO A 82 -9.04 13.83 -17.31
N GLN A 83 -10.11 14.23 -16.60
CA GLN A 83 -10.71 15.57 -16.69
C GLN A 83 -10.43 16.46 -15.47
N SER A 84 -9.96 15.89 -14.37
CA SER A 84 -9.60 16.63 -13.17
C SER A 84 -8.33 16.03 -12.60
N ALA A 85 -7.32 16.85 -12.32
CA ALA A 85 -6.13 16.45 -11.58
C ALA A 85 -6.44 16.01 -10.12
N ILE A 86 -7.73 15.79 -9.80
CA ILE A 86 -8.23 15.42 -8.50
C ILE A 86 -8.20 13.89 -8.42
N PRO A 87 -7.54 13.30 -7.40
CA PRO A 87 -7.55 11.87 -7.18
C PRO A 87 -8.98 11.35 -6.93
N THR A 88 -9.35 10.29 -7.63
CA THR A 88 -10.65 9.60 -7.50
C THR A 88 -10.42 8.16 -7.09
N ILE A 89 -11.21 7.68 -6.12
CA ILE A 89 -11.17 6.27 -5.73
C ILE A 89 -12.09 5.48 -6.64
N ARG A 90 -11.52 4.47 -7.30
CA ARG A 90 -12.25 3.41 -7.98
C ARG A 90 -12.25 2.17 -7.10
N ARG A 91 -13.38 1.47 -7.04
CA ARG A 91 -13.55 0.26 -6.25
C ARG A 91 -14.52 -0.69 -6.94
N ALA A 92 -14.28 -1.99 -6.79
CA ALA A 92 -15.15 -3.01 -7.36
C ALA A 92 -14.91 -4.38 -6.72
N TRP A 93 -15.91 -5.25 -6.81
CA TRP A 93 -15.71 -6.69 -6.69
C TRP A 93 -15.02 -7.22 -7.94
N VAL A 94 -13.90 -7.90 -7.72
CA VAL A 94 -13.04 -8.40 -8.78
C VAL A 94 -12.83 -9.90 -8.55
N PRO A 95 -13.12 -10.76 -9.54
CA PRO A 95 -12.89 -12.20 -9.41
C PRO A 95 -11.42 -12.49 -9.12
N ARG A 96 -11.14 -13.45 -8.23
CA ARG A 96 -9.79 -13.79 -7.78
C ARG A 96 -8.79 -13.99 -8.94
N HIS A 97 -9.21 -14.67 -10.00
CA HIS A 97 -8.36 -14.97 -11.17
C HIS A 97 -7.98 -13.72 -12.00
N THR A 98 -8.69 -12.62 -11.82
CA THR A 98 -8.42 -11.34 -12.52
C THR A 98 -7.49 -10.43 -11.73
N VAL A 99 -7.21 -10.75 -10.46
CA VAL A 99 -6.29 -9.98 -9.62
C VAL A 99 -4.86 -10.48 -9.83
N GLY A 100 -3.93 -9.53 -9.98
CA GLY A 100 -2.52 -9.78 -10.20
C GLY A 100 -1.86 -10.44 -9.00
N THR A 101 -0.84 -11.24 -9.27
CA THR A 101 -0.13 -12.06 -8.27
C THR A 101 0.38 -11.25 -7.10
N TYR A 102 0.86 -10.02 -7.32
CA TYR A 102 1.36 -9.15 -6.26
C TYR A 102 0.30 -8.86 -5.19
N LEU A 103 -0.87 -8.35 -5.60
CA LEU A 103 -1.96 -8.04 -4.66
C LEU A 103 -2.46 -9.29 -3.94
N ILE A 104 -2.48 -10.43 -4.64
CA ILE A 104 -2.88 -11.70 -4.03
C ILE A 104 -1.88 -12.11 -2.95
N GLN A 105 -0.58 -12.11 -3.23
CA GLN A 105 0.45 -12.48 -2.26
C GLN A 105 0.48 -11.55 -1.06
N GLU A 106 0.33 -10.25 -1.32
CA GLU A 106 0.17 -9.23 -0.28
C GLU A 106 -1.03 -9.55 0.61
N TRP A 107 -2.21 -9.73 0.02
CA TRP A 107 -3.42 -10.05 0.77
C TRP A 107 -3.26 -11.34 1.57
N LEU A 108 -2.68 -12.39 0.97
CA LEU A 108 -2.47 -13.68 1.63
C LEU A 108 -1.49 -13.60 2.81
N SER A 109 -0.57 -12.64 2.81
CA SER A 109 0.37 -12.43 3.92
C SER A 109 -0.27 -11.85 5.19
N LEU A 110 -1.46 -11.26 5.06
CA LEU A 110 -2.16 -10.62 6.17
C LEU A 110 -3.00 -11.65 6.97
N PRO A 111 -3.09 -11.51 8.30
CA PRO A 111 -4.00 -12.27 9.13
C PRO A 111 -5.44 -11.91 8.76
N LYS A 112 -6.30 -12.92 8.72
CA LYS A 112 -7.69 -12.79 8.29
C LYS A 112 -8.63 -13.22 9.39
N VAL A 113 -9.64 -12.40 9.62
CA VAL A 113 -10.80 -12.73 10.44
C VAL A 113 -11.93 -13.14 9.53
N HIS A 114 -12.59 -14.24 9.87
CA HIS A 114 -13.79 -14.69 9.16
C HIS A 114 -15.00 -13.86 9.57
N VAL A 115 -15.80 -13.48 8.59
CA VAL A 115 -17.08 -12.79 8.79
C VAL A 115 -18.15 -13.61 8.09
N GLY A 116 -19.08 -14.14 8.88
CA GLY A 116 -20.08 -15.08 8.39
C GLY A 116 -19.44 -16.31 7.74
N ARG A 117 -20.14 -16.86 6.73
CA ARG A 117 -19.72 -18.10 6.06
C ARG A 117 -18.67 -17.88 4.96
N HIS A 118 -18.65 -16.70 4.34
CA HIS A 118 -17.92 -16.46 3.09
C HIS A 118 -16.98 -15.25 3.14
N GLY A 119 -17.10 -14.41 4.16
CA GLY A 119 -16.36 -13.16 4.28
C GLY A 119 -15.02 -13.32 5.00
N ARG A 120 -14.01 -12.59 4.53
CA ARG A 120 -12.71 -12.45 5.22
C ARG A 120 -12.23 -11.01 5.15
N GLY A 121 -11.91 -10.43 6.31
CA GLY A 121 -11.28 -9.12 6.42
C GLY A 121 -9.97 -9.18 7.20
N ALA A 122 -9.12 -8.16 7.04
CA ALA A 122 -7.84 -8.06 7.75
C ALA A 122 -7.96 -7.00 8.86
N PRO A 123 -7.71 -7.35 10.15
CA PRO A 123 -7.95 -6.45 11.27
C PRO A 123 -6.83 -5.44 11.52
N LEU A 124 -5.55 -5.81 11.32
CA LEU A 124 -4.40 -5.00 11.76
C LEU A 124 -3.12 -5.25 10.94
N ASN A 125 -2.12 -4.40 11.20
CA ASN A 125 -0.78 -4.28 10.60
C ASN A 125 0.19 -5.39 11.00
N GLU A 126 -0.22 -6.64 10.84
CA GLU A 126 0.65 -7.75 11.19
C GLU A 126 0.86 -8.59 9.94
N GLY A 127 1.77 -8.16 9.06
CA GLY A 127 2.08 -8.88 7.82
C GLY A 127 3.58 -8.90 7.58
N SER A 128 4.07 -9.91 6.86
CA SER A 128 5.47 -9.97 6.46
C SER A 128 5.85 -8.86 5.45
N TRP A 129 4.85 -8.26 4.82
CA TRP A 129 4.98 -7.14 3.89
C TRP A 129 4.62 -5.82 4.59
N ASN A 130 5.55 -5.27 5.37
CA ASN A 130 5.40 -3.98 6.07
C ASN A 130 5.46 -2.74 5.14
N VAL A 131 5.20 -2.88 3.84
CA VAL A 131 5.44 -1.86 2.81
C VAL A 131 4.19 -1.02 2.48
N HIS A 132 3.05 -1.27 3.14
CA HIS A 132 1.79 -0.62 2.79
C HIS A 132 1.50 0.63 3.62
N SER A 133 0.81 1.59 3.00
CA SER A 133 0.40 2.82 3.65
C SER A 133 -0.55 2.54 4.82
N ALA A 134 -0.38 3.29 5.92
CA ALA A 134 -1.28 3.29 7.07
C ALA A 134 -2.75 3.51 6.67
N VAL A 135 -2.97 4.17 5.53
CA VAL A 135 -4.27 4.43 4.93
C VAL A 135 -4.96 3.14 4.49
N ILE A 136 -4.29 2.30 3.69
CA ILE A 136 -4.86 1.04 3.19
C ILE A 136 -5.30 0.16 4.36
N GLN A 137 -4.47 0.13 5.40
CA GLN A 137 -4.71 -0.69 6.58
C GLN A 137 -5.93 -0.21 7.37
N ARG A 138 -6.08 1.11 7.54
CA ARG A 138 -7.31 1.69 8.11
C ARG A 138 -8.54 1.38 7.26
N MET A 139 -8.42 1.45 5.93
CA MET A 139 -9.53 1.11 5.03
C MET A 139 -9.95 -0.36 5.14
N ARG A 140 -8.98 -1.28 5.28
CA ARG A 140 -9.24 -2.72 5.52
C ARG A 140 -9.99 -2.96 6.81
N LEU A 141 -9.52 -2.35 7.90
CA LEU A 141 -10.17 -2.46 9.20
C LEU A 141 -11.59 -1.91 9.15
N ALA A 142 -11.79 -0.74 8.53
CA ALA A 142 -13.12 -0.16 8.35
C ALA A 142 -14.04 -1.10 7.55
N CYS A 143 -13.55 -1.69 6.45
CA CYS A 143 -14.30 -2.67 5.68
C CYS A 143 -14.65 -3.92 6.50
N LEU A 144 -13.73 -4.41 7.33
CA LEU A 144 -13.98 -5.55 8.22
C LEU A 144 -15.08 -5.25 9.24
N ILE A 145 -14.99 -4.11 9.93
CA ILE A 145 -16.00 -3.70 10.93
C ILE A 145 -17.37 -3.56 10.27
N THR A 146 -17.45 -2.85 9.14
CA THR A 146 -18.70 -2.70 8.39
C THR A 146 -19.26 -4.04 7.92
N ALA A 147 -18.41 -4.97 7.47
CA ALA A 147 -18.87 -6.30 7.09
C ALA A 147 -19.42 -7.10 8.27
N GLN A 148 -18.79 -6.99 9.45
CA GLN A 148 -19.30 -7.61 10.69
C GLN A 148 -20.66 -7.04 11.10
N GLU A 149 -20.85 -5.73 10.96
CA GLU A 149 -22.14 -5.09 11.22
C GLU A 149 -23.23 -5.60 10.25
N VAL A 150 -22.93 -5.63 8.95
CA VAL A 150 -23.85 -6.16 7.93
C VAL A 150 -24.22 -7.62 8.22
N GLU A 151 -23.25 -8.45 8.61
CA GLU A 151 -23.48 -9.83 9.01
C GLU A 151 -24.35 -9.94 10.26
N ALA A 152 -24.08 -9.13 11.28
CA ALA A 152 -24.89 -9.10 12.51
C ALA A 152 -26.35 -8.69 12.22
N HIS A 153 -26.56 -7.76 11.29
CA HIS A 153 -27.91 -7.40 10.83
C HIS A 153 -28.59 -8.55 10.06
N ALA A 154 -27.85 -9.28 9.22
CA ALA A 154 -28.37 -10.45 8.52
C ALA A 154 -28.78 -11.58 9.49
N LEU A 155 -27.97 -11.83 10.52
CA LEU A 155 -28.27 -12.81 11.58
C LEU A 155 -29.52 -12.42 12.37
N LYS A 156 -29.63 -11.17 12.82
CA LYS A 156 -30.83 -10.67 13.51
C LYS A 156 -32.09 -10.79 12.64
N ARG A 157 -31.97 -10.61 11.33
CA ARG A 157 -33.09 -10.80 10.40
C ARG A 157 -33.48 -12.27 10.27
N LYS A 158 -32.49 -13.17 10.20
CA LYS A 158 -32.70 -14.63 10.18
C LYS A 158 -33.41 -15.10 11.45
N GLU A 159 -33.00 -14.61 12.62
CA GLU A 159 -33.67 -14.91 13.90
C GLU A 159 -35.15 -14.48 13.91
N LYS A 160 -35.46 -13.30 13.32
CA LYS A 160 -36.83 -12.77 13.29
C LYS A 160 -37.73 -13.43 12.25
N THR A 161 -37.19 -13.78 11.08
CA THR A 161 -37.96 -14.24 9.92
C THR A 161 -37.84 -15.73 9.65
N GLY A 162 -36.91 -16.41 10.33
CA GLY A 162 -36.56 -17.82 10.09
C GLY A 162 -35.83 -18.07 8.77
N GLN A 163 -35.70 -17.06 7.89
CA GLN A 163 -35.10 -17.20 6.56
C GLN A 163 -33.67 -16.66 6.54
N GLU A 164 -32.77 -17.42 5.93
CA GLU A 164 -31.41 -16.98 5.68
C GLU A 164 -31.38 -15.95 4.55
N VAL A 165 -30.51 -14.94 4.67
CA VAL A 165 -30.36 -13.92 3.64
C VAL A 165 -29.58 -14.53 2.47
N ASP A 166 -30.23 -14.58 1.31
CA ASP A 166 -29.58 -15.07 0.09
C ASP A 166 -28.40 -14.17 -0.33
N LEU A 167 -27.38 -14.77 -0.93
CA LEU A 167 -26.16 -14.10 -1.34
C LEU A 167 -26.43 -12.99 -2.36
N HIS A 168 -27.42 -13.18 -3.24
CA HIS A 168 -27.82 -12.16 -4.22
C HIS A 168 -28.38 -10.89 -3.56
N THR A 169 -28.94 -11.00 -2.35
CA THR A 169 -29.43 -9.85 -1.59
C THR A 169 -28.33 -9.28 -0.69
N TYR A 170 -27.44 -10.14 -0.18
CA TYR A 170 -26.37 -9.76 0.72
C TYR A 170 -25.27 -8.94 0.03
N VAL A 171 -24.80 -9.39 -1.15
CA VAL A 171 -23.65 -8.79 -1.86
C VAL A 171 -23.88 -7.31 -2.18
N PRO A 172 -25.02 -6.88 -2.76
CA PRO A 172 -25.26 -5.47 -3.07
C PRO A 172 -25.34 -4.59 -1.80
N VAL A 173 -25.90 -5.13 -0.72
CA VAL A 173 -25.99 -4.42 0.57
C VAL A 173 -24.60 -4.22 1.16
N LEU A 174 -23.78 -5.28 1.17
CA LEU A 174 -22.40 -5.21 1.62
C LEU A 174 -21.61 -4.20 0.77
N GLU A 175 -21.71 -4.30 -0.56
CA GLU A 175 -21.02 -3.40 -1.49
C GLU A 175 -21.37 -1.93 -1.24
N ALA A 176 -22.66 -1.61 -1.07
CA ALA A 176 -23.12 -0.25 -0.82
C ALA A 176 -22.55 0.30 0.50
N GLN A 177 -22.45 -0.53 1.55
CA GLN A 177 -21.91 -0.12 2.85
C GLN A 177 -20.39 0.05 2.80
N LEU A 178 -19.68 -0.88 2.16
CA LEU A 178 -18.23 -0.76 1.93
C LEU A 178 -17.90 0.47 1.07
N ALA A 179 -18.71 0.75 0.04
CA ALA A 179 -18.57 1.93 -0.79
C ALA A 179 -18.73 3.22 0.02
N ARG A 180 -19.76 3.30 0.86
CA ARG A 180 -20.05 4.46 1.69
C ARG A 180 -18.91 4.77 2.66
N ILE A 181 -18.37 3.76 3.34
CA ILE A 181 -17.27 3.98 4.30
C ILE A 181 -16.00 4.43 3.59
N LEU A 182 -15.69 3.88 2.41
CA LEU A 182 -14.52 4.29 1.63
C LEU A 182 -14.64 5.71 1.08
N ASP A 183 -15.82 6.11 0.60
CA ASP A 183 -16.06 7.49 0.17
C ASP A 183 -15.90 8.47 1.33
N ALA A 184 -16.46 8.13 2.51
CA ALA A 184 -16.31 8.95 3.71
C ALA A 184 -14.84 9.07 4.13
N MET A 185 -14.09 7.97 4.12
CA MET A 185 -12.66 7.97 4.43
C MET A 185 -11.83 8.76 3.41
N SER A 186 -12.17 8.67 2.12
CA SER A 186 -11.52 9.48 1.10
C SER A 186 -11.77 10.98 1.32
N GLY A 187 -13.02 11.35 1.63
CA GLY A 187 -13.39 12.72 1.93
C GLY A 187 -12.65 13.28 3.14
N THR A 188 -12.58 12.52 4.24
CA THR A 188 -11.87 12.96 5.46
C THR A 188 -10.37 13.09 5.22
N MET A 189 -9.76 12.17 4.47
CA MET A 189 -8.35 12.26 4.10
C MET A 189 -8.04 13.51 3.27
N LYS A 190 -8.87 13.82 2.27
CA LYS A 190 -8.68 15.03 1.44
C LYS A 190 -8.74 16.31 2.27
N ILE A 191 -9.64 16.36 3.25
CA ILE A 191 -9.74 17.51 4.18
C ILE A 191 -8.49 17.58 5.06
N GLN A 192 -8.01 16.45 5.59
CA GLN A 192 -6.79 16.40 6.41
C GLN A 192 -5.56 16.84 5.62
N GLU A 193 -5.37 16.34 4.40
CA GLU A 193 -4.27 16.73 3.50
C GLU A 193 -4.33 18.24 3.19
N SER A 194 -5.51 18.78 2.90
CA SER A 194 -5.69 20.23 2.67
C SER A 194 -5.36 21.07 3.91
N ASN A 195 -5.77 20.62 5.09
CA ASN A 195 -5.47 21.34 6.34
C ASN A 195 -3.97 21.28 6.68
N GLN A 196 -3.32 20.13 6.47
CA GLN A 196 -1.87 20.00 6.65
C GLN A 196 -1.11 20.92 5.68
N ALA A 197 -1.53 21.00 4.42
CA ALA A 197 -0.94 21.92 3.45
C ALA A 197 -1.09 23.39 3.87
N LYS A 198 -2.25 23.78 4.42
CA LYS A 198 -2.46 25.14 4.96
C LYS A 198 -1.54 25.45 6.13
N VAL A 199 -1.41 24.52 7.08
CA VAL A 199 -0.51 24.69 8.24
C VAL A 199 0.94 24.76 7.79
N ALA A 200 1.35 23.91 6.85
CA ALA A 200 2.70 23.96 6.28
C ALA A 200 2.98 25.29 5.58
N ASN A 201 2.02 25.82 4.81
CA ASN A 201 2.15 27.12 4.16
C ASN A 201 2.26 28.26 5.19
N GLN A 202 1.43 28.25 6.24
CA GLN A 202 1.54 29.23 7.34
C GLN A 202 2.90 29.16 8.03
N PHE A 203 3.39 27.95 8.30
CA PHE A 203 4.71 27.75 8.88
C PHE A 203 5.83 28.25 7.97
N MET A 204 5.73 28.03 6.65
CA MET A 204 6.69 28.60 5.70
C MET A 204 6.64 30.13 5.66
N GLU A 205 5.45 30.74 5.70
CA GLU A 205 5.30 32.19 5.76
C GLU A 205 5.90 32.79 7.04
N GLU A 206 5.77 32.11 8.18
CA GLU A 206 6.36 32.53 9.46
C GLU A 206 7.89 32.41 9.50
N PHE A 207 8.47 31.49 8.72
CA PHE A 207 9.93 31.25 8.69
C PHE A 207 10.64 31.80 7.44
N MET A 208 9.92 32.39 6.49
CA MET A 208 10.53 33.19 5.43
C MET A 208 11.02 34.53 6.02
N VAL A 209 12.23 34.51 6.56
CA VAL A 209 13.00 35.71 6.86
C VAL A 209 13.27 36.40 5.51
N PHE A 210 12.63 37.55 5.29
CA PHE A 210 13.01 38.42 4.18
C PHE A 210 14.39 39.00 4.54
N ASP A 211 15.44 38.56 3.84
CA ASP A 211 16.71 39.28 3.82
C ASP A 211 16.43 40.66 3.19
N VAL A 212 16.46 41.70 4.01
CA VAL A 212 16.39 43.13 3.62
C VAL A 212 17.76 43.75 3.75
#